data_AF-A0A382KLW7-F1
#
_entry.id   AF-A0A382KLW7-F1
#
_cell.length_a   1.000
_cell.length_b   1.000
_cell.length_c   1.000
_cell.angle_alpha   90.00
_cell.angle_beta   90.00
_cell.angle_gamma   90.00
#
_symmetry.space_group_name_H-M   'P 1'
#
loop_
_entity.id
_entity.type
_entity.pdbx_description
1 polymer ?
#
loop_
_entity_poly.entity_id
_entity_poly.type
_entity_poly.pdbx_seq_one_letter_code
_entity_poly.pdbx_strand_id
1 'polypeptide(L)'
;MKVIMKKIIFIFMMSSFLLATFSIVAVDTTTGEVGSAGGSCIAGSIIISDIHPGVGAIHTQSYYLSANQNYASSLMDQGYSPLEIIILLEQNDVQNNPSIRQYGIVDLFSGNNYGMLYEYECNEIEGAIWHGDYDSGQLAECSDPVISRNASFTGSNCSNWKGHVNGINYAIQGNILLNENILLGIEEGFLNINGSLDQKLMSALQGAKVPGADTRCLD
;
A
#
# COMPACT_ATOMS: atom_id res chain seq x y z
N MET A 1 -8.23 44.49 54.94
CA MET A 1 -7.49 43.28 54.55
C MET A 1 -8.19 42.67 53.33
N LYS A 2 -7.71 42.95 52.10
CA LYS A 2 -8.30 42.40 50.86
C LYS A 2 -7.47 41.20 50.43
N VAL A 3 -8.04 40.00 50.52
CA VAL A 3 -7.43 38.78 50.00
C VAL A 3 -7.72 38.69 48.51
N ILE A 4 -6.71 38.85 47.68
CA ILE A 4 -6.80 38.69 46.23
C ILE A 4 -6.66 37.19 45.93
N MET A 5 -7.77 36.52 45.62
CA MET A 5 -7.77 35.16 45.08
C MET A 5 -7.23 35.19 43.65
N LYS A 6 -5.99 34.74 43.46
CA LYS A 6 -5.46 34.42 42.13
C LYS A 6 -6.18 33.17 41.61
N LYS A 7 -7.03 33.34 40.59
CA LYS A 7 -7.52 32.21 39.78
C LYS A 7 -6.33 31.63 39.02
N ILE A 8 -5.87 30.46 39.42
CA ILE A 8 -4.91 29.66 38.65
C ILE A 8 -5.70 28.99 37.53
N ILE A 9 -5.50 29.45 36.30
CA ILE A 9 -6.02 28.81 35.09
C ILE A 9 -5.06 27.67 34.76
N PHE A 10 -5.51 26.43 34.95
CA PHE A 10 -4.80 25.24 34.51
C PHE A 10 -5.04 25.09 33.00
N ILE A 11 -4.07 25.48 32.18
CA ILE A 11 -4.07 25.18 30.75
C ILE A 11 -3.64 23.72 30.61
N PHE A 12 -4.59 22.84 30.37
CA PHE A 12 -4.32 21.45 30.03
C PHE A 12 -3.79 21.44 28.58
N MET A 13 -2.47 21.47 28.40
CA MET A 13 -1.89 21.17 27.09
C MET A 13 -2.14 19.69 26.81
N MET A 14 -3.18 19.40 26.02
CA MET A 14 -3.32 18.09 25.42
C MET A 14 -2.15 17.93 24.44
N SER A 15 -1.14 17.17 24.85
CA SER A 15 -0.10 16.70 23.95
C SER A 15 -0.75 15.69 23.00
N SER A 16 -1.33 16.18 21.91
CA SER A 16 -1.67 15.34 20.76
C SER A 16 -0.36 14.81 20.21
N PHE A 17 -0.05 13.55 20.54
CA PHE A 17 1.01 12.80 19.89
C PHE A 17 0.69 12.75 18.40
N LEU A 18 1.40 13.52 17.59
CA LEU A 18 1.32 13.47 16.14
C LEU A 18 2.22 12.33 15.67
N LEU A 19 1.62 11.35 14.99
CA LEU A 19 2.16 10.02 14.71
C LEU A 19 2.58 9.72 13.23
N ALA A 20 3.83 9.91 12.79
CA ALA A 20 4.22 9.60 11.39
C ALA A 20 4.27 8.13 10.96
N THR A 21 4.12 7.88 9.67
CA THR A 21 4.22 6.53 9.09
C THR A 21 4.47 6.70 7.60
N PHE A 22 5.41 5.93 7.05
CA PHE A 22 5.56 5.75 5.61
C PHE A 22 5.56 4.26 5.26
N SER A 23 5.06 3.93 4.07
CA SER A 23 4.87 2.55 3.69
C SER A 23 4.78 2.38 2.18
N ILE A 24 5.06 1.17 1.71
CA ILE A 24 4.94 0.74 0.31
C ILE A 24 4.37 -0.67 0.25
N VAL A 25 3.45 -0.88 -0.68
CA VAL A 25 3.05 -2.21 -1.16
C VAL A 25 3.45 -2.34 -2.63
N ALA A 26 3.91 -3.52 -3.05
CA ALA A 26 4.32 -3.76 -4.42
C ALA A 26 4.09 -5.22 -4.83
N VAL A 27 3.96 -5.45 -6.14
CA VAL A 27 3.87 -6.78 -6.74
C VAL A 27 4.86 -6.92 -7.89
N ASP A 28 5.27 -8.15 -8.18
CA ASP A 28 6.05 -8.49 -9.36
C ASP A 28 5.20 -9.37 -10.29
N THR A 29 4.83 -8.84 -11.45
CA THR A 29 3.98 -9.54 -12.43
C THR A 29 4.70 -10.69 -13.13
N THR A 30 6.03 -10.77 -13.04
CA THR A 30 6.83 -11.85 -13.64
C THR A 30 6.91 -13.05 -12.70
N THR A 31 7.16 -12.80 -11.41
CA THR A 31 7.34 -13.87 -10.41
C THR A 31 6.06 -14.20 -9.65
N GLY A 32 5.06 -13.31 -9.70
CA GLY A 32 3.86 -13.39 -8.86
C GLY A 32 4.11 -13.01 -7.40
N GLU A 33 5.30 -12.47 -7.08
CA GLU A 33 5.64 -12.06 -5.73
C GLU A 33 4.81 -10.86 -5.30
N VAL A 34 4.42 -10.87 -4.02
CA VAL A 34 3.68 -9.80 -3.37
C VAL A 34 4.47 -9.38 -2.15
N GLY A 35 4.67 -8.08 -1.98
CA GLY A 35 5.54 -7.59 -0.92
C GLY A 35 5.10 -6.24 -0.35
N SER A 36 5.60 -5.97 0.84
CA SER A 36 5.28 -4.76 1.56
C SER A 36 6.40 -4.39 2.51
N ALA A 37 6.59 -3.08 2.72
CA ALA A 37 7.54 -2.54 3.65
C ALA A 37 7.02 -1.23 4.23
N GLY A 38 7.48 -0.85 5.43
CA GLY A 38 7.12 0.42 6.03
C GLY A 38 7.94 0.71 7.28
N GLY A 39 7.86 1.96 7.73
CA GLY A 39 8.59 2.45 8.89
C GLY A 39 7.77 3.45 9.69
N SER A 40 7.96 3.42 11.01
CA SER A 40 7.30 4.33 11.95
C SER A 40 8.07 4.35 13.27
N CYS A 41 8.22 5.53 13.85
CA CYS A 41 8.83 5.80 15.15
C CYS A 41 7.87 5.64 16.33
N ILE A 42 6.71 4.97 16.15
CA ILE A 42 5.88 4.52 17.27
C ILE A 42 6.49 3.25 17.85
N ALA A 43 6.75 3.25 19.16
CA ALA A 43 7.00 2.02 19.88
C ALA A 43 5.77 1.09 19.78
N GLY A 44 5.93 -0.08 19.16
CA GLY A 44 4.81 -0.97 18.86
C GLY A 44 4.00 -0.56 17.63
N SER A 45 4.60 0.19 16.70
CA SER A 45 3.97 0.41 15.39
C SER A 45 3.74 -0.95 14.73
N ILE A 46 2.47 -1.35 14.68
CA ILE A 46 2.04 -2.51 13.91
C ILE A 46 2.10 -2.08 12.46
N ILE A 47 2.97 -2.70 11.68
CA ILE A 47 2.91 -2.59 10.23
C ILE A 47 1.65 -3.35 9.82
N ILE A 48 0.59 -2.60 9.55
CA ILE A 48 -0.76 -3.02 9.12
C ILE A 48 -0.78 -3.54 7.67
N SER A 49 0.28 -4.23 7.25
CA SER A 49 0.31 -4.92 5.96
C SER A 49 -0.66 -6.09 6.02
N ASP A 50 -1.66 -6.06 5.16
CA ASP A 50 -2.47 -7.23 4.84
C ASP A 50 -2.00 -7.78 3.50
N ILE A 51 -1.34 -8.94 3.55
CA ILE A 51 -0.70 -9.58 2.40
C ILE A 51 -1.54 -10.77 1.97
N HIS A 52 -1.87 -10.82 0.69
CA HIS A 52 -2.55 -11.91 0.02
C HIS A 52 -1.55 -12.54 -0.97
N PRO A 53 -0.82 -13.61 -0.57
CA PRO A 53 0.22 -14.20 -1.40
C PRO A 53 -0.30 -14.60 -2.79
N GLY A 54 0.40 -14.16 -3.85
CA GLY A 54 0.00 -14.39 -5.25
C GLY A 54 -1.19 -13.56 -5.74
N VAL A 55 -1.76 -12.70 -4.89
CA VAL A 55 -2.90 -11.85 -5.23
C VAL A 55 -2.54 -10.37 -5.10
N GLY A 56 -2.17 -9.89 -3.92
CA GLY A 56 -1.97 -8.46 -3.70
C GLY A 56 -1.72 -8.08 -2.25
N ALA A 57 -1.59 -6.79 -2.01
CA ALA A 57 -1.28 -6.26 -0.69
C ALA A 57 -2.05 -4.97 -0.41
N ILE A 58 -2.44 -4.81 0.86
CA ILE A 58 -3.19 -3.66 1.36
C ILE A 58 -2.45 -3.07 2.57
N HIS A 59 -2.23 -1.76 2.56
CA HIS A 59 -1.91 -0.96 3.74
C HIS A 59 -3.13 -0.18 4.21
N THR A 60 -3.40 -0.24 5.52
CA THR A 60 -4.46 0.53 6.21
C THR A 60 -3.87 1.36 7.34
N GLN A 61 -3.56 2.63 7.11
CA GLN A 61 -2.86 3.49 8.07
C GLN A 61 -3.58 4.81 8.34
N SER A 62 -3.03 5.63 9.24
CA SER A 62 -3.67 6.83 9.80
C SER A 62 -5.02 6.52 10.45
N TYR A 63 -5.04 6.51 11.79
CA TYR A 63 -6.20 6.03 12.55
C TYR A 63 -6.65 4.65 12.06
N TYR A 64 -5.72 3.69 12.09
CA TYR A 64 -5.99 2.30 11.71
C TYR A 64 -7.26 1.76 12.36
N LEU A 65 -8.03 0.99 11.58
CA LEU A 65 -9.22 0.30 12.05
C LEU A 65 -9.26 -1.11 11.44
N SER A 66 -9.17 -2.13 12.29
CA SER A 66 -9.13 -3.53 11.86
C SER A 66 -10.37 -3.95 11.07
N ALA A 67 -11.54 -3.40 11.39
CA ALA A 67 -12.77 -3.69 10.67
C ALA A 67 -12.71 -3.24 9.20
N ASN A 68 -12.10 -2.08 8.92
CA ASN A 68 -11.90 -1.60 7.55
C ASN A 68 -10.87 -2.47 6.82
N GLN A 69 -9.79 -2.85 7.49
CA GLN A 69 -8.79 -3.75 6.90
C GLN A 69 -9.40 -5.11 6.55
N ASN A 70 -10.15 -5.73 7.47
CA ASN A 70 -10.84 -7.00 7.21
C ASN A 70 -11.85 -6.88 6.05
N TYR A 71 -12.53 -5.74 5.94
CA TYR A 71 -13.42 -5.49 4.83
C TYR A 71 -12.66 -5.41 3.49
N ALA A 72 -11.56 -4.64 3.44
CA ALA A 72 -10.69 -4.56 2.27
C ALA A 72 -10.13 -5.93 1.87
N SER A 73 -9.67 -6.71 2.86
CA SER A 73 -9.18 -8.08 2.72
C SER A 73 -10.23 -8.95 2.01
N SER A 74 -11.48 -8.92 2.51
CA SER A 74 -12.57 -9.68 1.91
C SER A 74 -12.89 -9.28 0.47
N LEU A 75 -12.70 -8.00 0.11
CA LEU A 75 -12.96 -7.50 -1.24
C LEU A 75 -11.84 -7.93 -2.20
N MET A 76 -10.59 -7.92 -1.74
CA MET A 76 -9.46 -8.46 -2.50
C MET A 76 -9.63 -9.96 -2.77
N ASP A 77 -10.02 -10.75 -1.77
CA ASP A 77 -10.34 -12.17 -1.93
C ASP A 77 -11.48 -12.43 -2.94
N GLN A 78 -12.39 -11.46 -3.10
CA GLN A 78 -13.49 -11.51 -4.07
C GLN A 78 -13.08 -11.01 -5.46
N GLY A 79 -11.84 -10.58 -5.66
CA GLY A 79 -11.30 -10.12 -6.94
C GLY A 79 -11.60 -8.67 -7.31
N TYR A 80 -12.13 -7.87 -6.38
CA TYR A 80 -12.33 -6.43 -6.62
C TYR A 80 -11.01 -5.73 -6.90
N SER A 81 -11.01 -4.79 -7.82
CA SER A 81 -9.82 -4.00 -8.14
C SER A 81 -9.44 -3.09 -6.98
N PRO A 82 -8.15 -2.70 -6.85
CA PRO A 82 -7.68 -1.76 -5.85
C PRO A 82 -8.51 -0.47 -5.80
N LEU A 83 -8.90 0.07 -6.96
CA LEU A 83 -9.73 1.28 -7.04
C LEU A 83 -11.14 1.05 -6.48
N GLU A 84 -11.78 -0.07 -6.81
CA GLU A 84 -13.10 -0.42 -6.26
C GLU A 84 -13.04 -0.61 -4.75
N ILE A 85 -11.97 -1.26 -4.24
CA ILE A 85 -11.76 -1.44 -2.81
C ILE A 85 -11.64 -0.08 -2.11
N ILE A 86 -10.85 0.86 -2.66
CA ILE A 86 -10.75 2.22 -2.12
C ILE A 86 -12.11 2.91 -2.07
N ILE A 87 -12.88 2.88 -3.17
CA ILE A 87 -14.21 3.50 -3.23
C ILE A 87 -15.14 2.91 -2.17
N LEU A 88 -15.15 1.59 -2.01
CA LEU A 88 -15.98 0.90 -1.03
C LEU A 88 -15.55 1.20 0.41
N LEU A 89 -14.24 1.33 0.67
CA LEU A 89 -13.72 1.73 1.98
C LEU A 89 -14.10 3.16 2.34
N GLU A 90 -14.09 4.08 1.38
CA GLU A 90 -14.51 5.45 1.62
C GLU A 90 -16.02 5.53 1.94
N GLN A 91 -16.83 4.82 1.15
CA GLN A 91 -18.29 4.81 1.30
C GLN A 91 -18.76 4.10 2.59
N ASN A 92 -17.99 3.11 3.06
CA ASN A 92 -18.39 2.22 4.15
C ASN A 92 -17.39 2.25 5.32
N ASP A 93 -16.67 3.35 5.52
CA ASP A 93 -15.81 3.51 6.71
C ASP A 93 -16.63 3.23 7.97
N VAL A 94 -16.16 2.30 8.81
CA VAL A 94 -16.95 1.81 9.96
C VAL A 94 -17.27 2.91 10.97
N GLN A 95 -16.49 3.99 11.01
CA GLN A 95 -16.77 5.16 11.86
C GLN A 95 -17.36 6.34 11.08
N ASN A 96 -17.75 6.12 9.82
CA ASN A 96 -18.26 7.13 8.90
C ASN A 96 -17.33 8.36 8.80
N ASN A 97 -16.02 8.13 8.87
CA ASN A 97 -15.01 9.18 8.80
C ASN A 97 -13.80 8.71 7.98
N PRO A 98 -13.96 8.54 6.65
CA PRO A 98 -12.83 8.21 5.78
C PRO A 98 -11.78 9.33 5.75
N SER A 99 -12.14 10.59 6.07
CA SER A 99 -11.23 11.74 5.96
C SER A 99 -9.98 11.65 6.85
N ILE A 100 -9.95 10.79 7.86
CA ILE A 100 -8.79 10.56 8.73
C ILE A 100 -8.00 9.30 8.38
N ARG A 101 -8.40 8.56 7.33
CA ARG A 101 -7.81 7.29 6.92
C ARG A 101 -6.83 7.45 5.78
N GLN A 102 -5.92 6.50 5.67
CA GLN A 102 -4.99 6.40 4.55
C GLN A 102 -4.85 4.94 4.13
N TYR A 103 -4.97 4.67 2.84
CA TYR A 103 -4.91 3.32 2.28
C TYR A 103 -3.97 3.26 1.08
N GLY A 104 -3.36 2.10 0.89
CA GLY A 104 -2.53 1.78 -0.27
C GLY A 104 -2.77 0.35 -0.70
N ILE A 105 -3.12 0.13 -1.96
CA ILE A 105 -3.52 -1.19 -2.44
C ILE A 105 -2.87 -1.45 -3.79
N VAL A 106 -2.33 -2.65 -3.95
CA VAL A 106 -1.80 -3.17 -5.21
C VAL A 106 -2.21 -4.63 -5.35
N ASP A 107 -2.45 -5.08 -6.57
CA ASP A 107 -2.70 -6.49 -6.86
C ASP A 107 -2.10 -6.94 -8.20
N LEU A 108 -2.09 -8.25 -8.37
CA LEU A 108 -1.87 -9.01 -9.57
C LEU A 108 -3.24 -9.38 -10.14
N PHE A 109 -3.43 -9.17 -11.44
CA PHE A 109 -4.67 -9.48 -12.12
C PHE A 109 -4.37 -10.17 -13.45
N SER A 110 -5.05 -11.29 -13.71
CA SER A 110 -5.14 -11.91 -15.03
C SER A 110 -6.62 -11.92 -15.42
N GLY A 111 -6.91 -11.49 -16.65
CA GLY A 111 -8.28 -11.32 -17.13
C GLY A 111 -8.99 -12.65 -17.31
N ASN A 112 -8.65 -13.36 -18.39
CA ASN A 112 -9.23 -14.65 -18.72
C ASN A 112 -8.23 -15.78 -18.51
N ASN A 113 -8.72 -16.88 -17.95
CA ASN A 113 -8.06 -18.18 -17.99
C ASN A 113 -8.79 -19.04 -19.03
N TYR A 114 -8.10 -19.39 -20.12
CA TYR A 114 -8.65 -20.19 -21.22
C TYR A 114 -8.51 -21.70 -20.98
N GLY A 115 -7.87 -22.10 -19.87
CA GLY A 115 -7.65 -23.48 -19.49
C GLY A 115 -6.44 -24.09 -20.18
N MET A 116 -6.49 -25.42 -20.34
CA MET A 116 -5.40 -26.20 -20.92
C MET A 116 -5.59 -26.27 -22.45
N LEU A 117 -4.70 -25.61 -23.19
CA LEU A 117 -4.71 -25.56 -24.66
C LEU A 117 -3.37 -26.04 -25.22
N TYR A 118 -3.37 -26.48 -26.49
CA TYR A 118 -2.13 -26.62 -27.23
C TYR A 118 -1.56 -25.25 -27.60
N GLU A 119 -0.24 -25.19 -27.81
CA GLU A 119 0.46 -23.94 -28.18
C GLU A 119 -0.22 -23.24 -29.37
N TYR A 120 -0.53 -23.98 -30.43
CA TYR A 120 -1.15 -23.41 -31.63
C TYR A 120 -2.57 -22.89 -31.38
N GLU A 121 -3.32 -23.45 -30.43
CA GLU A 121 -4.68 -23.01 -30.09
C GLU A 121 -4.64 -21.73 -29.25
N CYS A 122 -3.71 -21.65 -28.30
CA CYS A 122 -3.51 -20.44 -27.51
C CYS A 122 -3.04 -19.27 -28.38
N ASN A 123 -2.18 -19.53 -29.37
CA ASN A 123 -1.68 -18.52 -30.31
C ASN A 123 -2.77 -17.93 -31.23
N GLU A 124 -3.95 -18.55 -31.33
CA GLU A 124 -5.10 -17.97 -32.05
C GLU A 124 -5.88 -16.95 -31.19
N ILE A 125 -5.63 -16.91 -29.87
CA ILE A 125 -6.29 -16.00 -28.95
C ILE A 125 -5.44 -14.74 -28.81
N GLU A 126 -5.97 -13.61 -29.25
CA GLU A 126 -5.27 -12.33 -29.23
C GLU A 126 -4.87 -11.91 -27.81
N GLY A 127 -3.56 -11.77 -27.59
CA GLY A 127 -3.00 -11.31 -26.31
C GLY A 127 -2.80 -12.39 -25.26
N ALA A 128 -3.28 -13.61 -25.47
CA ALA A 128 -3.06 -14.71 -24.54
C ALA A 128 -1.61 -15.18 -24.52
N ILE A 129 -1.18 -15.69 -23.37
CA ILE A 129 0.14 -16.30 -23.15
C ILE A 129 -0.06 -17.79 -22.89
N TRP A 130 0.69 -18.60 -23.63
CA TRP A 130 0.82 -20.03 -23.40
C TRP A 130 1.99 -20.30 -22.45
N HIS A 131 1.76 -21.05 -21.38
CA HIS A 131 2.71 -21.23 -20.28
C HIS A 131 3.48 -22.57 -20.31
N GLY A 132 3.56 -23.21 -21.48
CA GLY A 132 4.22 -24.50 -21.67
C GLY A 132 5.61 -24.41 -22.28
N ASP A 133 6.26 -25.57 -22.41
CA ASP A 133 7.52 -25.71 -23.15
C ASP A 133 7.25 -25.73 -24.66
N TYR A 134 7.83 -24.77 -25.38
CA TYR A 134 7.69 -24.64 -26.84
C TYR A 134 7.99 -25.95 -27.58
N ASP A 135 7.20 -26.24 -28.61
CA ASP A 135 7.33 -27.43 -29.46
C ASP A 135 7.22 -28.79 -28.71
N SER A 136 6.78 -28.80 -27.44
CA SER A 136 6.64 -30.03 -26.65
C SER A 136 5.50 -30.94 -27.14
N GLY A 137 4.53 -30.36 -27.86
CA GLY A 137 3.30 -31.05 -28.27
C GLY A 137 2.38 -31.41 -27.10
N GLN A 138 2.58 -30.81 -25.93
CA GLN A 138 1.77 -31.03 -24.73
C GLN A 138 0.72 -29.91 -24.55
N LEU A 139 -0.29 -30.18 -23.73
CA LEU A 139 -1.21 -29.14 -23.25
C LEU A 139 -0.51 -28.33 -22.15
N ALA A 140 -0.72 -27.02 -22.15
CA ALA A 140 -0.35 -26.14 -21.04
C ALA A 140 -1.42 -25.07 -20.79
N GLU A 141 -1.31 -24.37 -19.68
CA GLU A 141 -2.21 -23.28 -19.35
C GLU A 141 -2.09 -22.15 -20.39
N CYS A 142 -3.24 -21.61 -20.79
CA CYS A 142 -3.34 -20.44 -21.65
C CYS A 142 -4.17 -19.38 -20.91
N SER A 143 -3.63 -18.19 -20.73
CA SER A 143 -4.31 -17.11 -20.01
C SER A 143 -3.87 -15.74 -20.48
N ASP A 144 -4.67 -14.72 -20.16
CA ASP A 144 -4.25 -13.33 -20.34
C ASP A 144 -3.01 -13.04 -19.46
N PRO A 145 -2.11 -12.15 -19.92
CA PRO A 145 -0.94 -11.75 -19.15
C PRO A 145 -1.34 -11.23 -17.77
N VAL A 146 -0.53 -11.57 -16.78
CA VAL A 146 -0.64 -10.97 -15.45
C VAL A 146 -0.20 -9.52 -15.53
N ILE A 147 -1.11 -8.62 -15.15
CA ILE A 147 -0.85 -7.19 -15.01
C ILE A 147 -0.94 -6.80 -13.53
N SER A 148 -0.48 -5.59 -13.20
CA SER A 148 -0.68 -5.01 -11.88
C SER A 148 -1.75 -3.92 -11.91
N ARG A 149 -2.54 -3.83 -10.86
CA ARG A 149 -3.43 -2.68 -10.60
C ARG A 149 -3.04 -2.07 -9.27
N ASN A 150 -3.31 -0.79 -9.08
CA ASN A 150 -3.08 -0.14 -7.79
C ASN A 150 -4.01 1.06 -7.58
N ALA A 151 -4.22 1.41 -6.31
CA ALA A 151 -4.92 2.60 -5.90
C ALA A 151 -4.49 3.01 -4.49
N SER A 152 -4.58 4.30 -4.21
CA SER A 152 -4.28 4.86 -2.90
C SER A 152 -5.33 5.90 -2.53
N PHE A 153 -5.53 6.08 -1.23
CA PHE A 153 -6.37 7.13 -0.69
C PHE A 153 -5.66 7.80 0.49
N THR A 154 -5.78 9.12 0.59
CA THR A 154 -5.29 9.89 1.74
C THR A 154 -6.32 10.91 2.13
N GLY A 155 -6.95 10.68 3.28
CA GLY A 155 -7.98 11.55 3.80
C GLY A 155 -7.47 12.96 4.08
N SER A 156 -8.32 13.95 3.83
CA SER A 156 -7.99 15.37 3.98
C SER A 156 -7.60 15.76 5.42
N ASN A 157 -8.10 15.03 6.42
CA ASN A 157 -7.85 15.21 7.85
C ASN A 157 -6.77 14.28 8.41
N CYS A 158 -6.06 13.50 7.58
CA CYS A 158 -4.79 12.93 7.98
C CYS A 158 -3.80 14.07 8.36
N SER A 159 -2.80 13.78 9.17
CA SER A 159 -1.89 14.83 9.64
C SER A 159 -0.74 15.09 8.66
N ASN A 160 -0.37 16.37 8.51
CA ASN A 160 0.63 16.81 7.55
C ASN A 160 2.08 16.52 8.03
N TRP A 161 3.08 16.40 7.14
CA TRP A 161 2.90 16.26 5.68
C TRP A 161 2.32 14.88 5.35
N LYS A 162 1.41 14.81 4.39
CA LYS A 162 0.72 13.58 4.00
C LYS A 162 0.57 13.49 2.50
N GLY A 163 0.56 12.27 1.99
CA GLY A 163 0.31 12.01 0.59
C GLY A 163 0.44 10.54 0.25
N HIS A 164 0.36 10.27 -1.04
CA HIS A 164 0.61 8.96 -1.63
C HIS A 164 1.15 9.11 -3.05
N VAL A 165 1.80 8.06 -3.54
CA VAL A 165 2.29 7.92 -4.90
C VAL A 165 1.87 6.55 -5.43
N ASN A 166 1.33 6.53 -6.64
CA ASN A 166 0.91 5.32 -7.33
C ASN A 166 1.85 5.09 -8.52
N GLY A 167 2.49 3.92 -8.54
CA GLY A 167 3.40 3.52 -9.61
C GLY A 167 2.74 2.59 -10.63
N ILE A 168 3.57 1.84 -11.34
CA ILE A 168 3.11 0.79 -12.26
C ILE A 168 2.59 -0.42 -11.44
N ASN A 169 3.43 -0.90 -10.52
CA ASN A 169 3.22 -2.13 -9.74
C ASN A 169 3.43 -1.92 -8.23
N TYR A 170 3.26 -0.68 -7.76
CA TYR A 170 3.38 -0.33 -6.35
C TYR A 170 2.47 0.84 -5.97
N ALA A 171 2.23 0.97 -4.67
CA ALA A 171 1.58 2.11 -4.05
C ALA A 171 2.34 2.49 -2.78
N ILE A 172 2.68 3.77 -2.65
CA ILE A 172 3.44 4.36 -1.53
C ILE A 172 2.55 5.36 -0.80
N GLN A 173 2.54 5.36 0.53
CA GLN A 173 1.78 6.32 1.33
C GLN A 173 2.56 6.80 2.53
N GLY A 174 2.22 7.99 3.02
CA GLY A 174 2.68 8.42 4.32
C GLY A 174 1.92 9.61 4.90
N ASN A 175 2.04 9.76 6.21
CA ASN A 175 1.50 10.88 6.97
C ASN A 175 2.49 11.28 8.09
N ILE A 176 2.42 12.56 8.51
CA ILE A 176 3.33 13.21 9.47
C ILE A 176 4.81 13.16 9.04
N LEU A 177 5.00 13.12 7.72
CA LEU A 177 6.31 13.15 7.10
C LEU A 177 6.92 14.55 7.17
N LEU A 178 8.24 14.63 7.01
CA LEU A 178 8.95 15.91 6.94
C LEU A 178 8.44 16.77 5.78
N ASN A 179 8.28 16.13 4.62
CA ASN A 179 7.85 16.72 3.37
C ASN A 179 7.61 15.60 2.33
N GLU A 180 7.26 16.00 1.12
CA GLU A 180 7.00 15.13 -0.04
C GLU A 180 8.20 14.27 -0.45
N ASN A 181 9.43 14.77 -0.27
CA ASN A 181 10.64 14.09 -0.73
C ASN A 181 10.85 12.74 -0.03
N ILE A 182 10.16 12.49 1.09
CA ILE A 182 10.18 11.16 1.72
C ILE A 182 9.52 10.13 0.81
N LEU A 183 8.36 10.44 0.21
CA LEU A 183 7.71 9.51 -0.71
C LEU A 183 8.47 9.40 -2.02
N LEU A 184 8.98 10.52 -2.54
CA LEU A 184 9.79 10.53 -3.76
C LEU A 184 11.09 9.73 -3.58
N GLY A 185 11.72 9.80 -2.40
CA GLY A 185 12.90 8.99 -2.09
C GLY A 185 12.59 7.49 -2.05
N ILE A 186 11.45 7.09 -1.47
CA ILE A 186 10.97 5.69 -1.49
C ILE A 186 10.78 5.22 -2.93
N GLU A 187 10.10 6.02 -3.75
CA GLU A 187 9.85 5.73 -5.15
C GLU A 187 11.16 5.61 -5.94
N GLU A 188 12.05 6.60 -5.81
CA GLU A 188 13.36 6.60 -6.48
C GLU A 188 14.18 5.36 -6.10
N GLY A 189 14.21 5.01 -4.81
CA GLY A 189 14.88 3.81 -4.32
C GLY A 189 14.29 2.53 -4.91
N PHE A 190 12.96 2.44 -5.03
CA PHE A 190 12.28 1.27 -5.61
C PHE A 190 12.54 1.13 -7.12
N LEU A 191 12.50 2.24 -7.87
CA LEU A 191 12.61 2.24 -9.32
C LEU A 191 14.05 2.06 -9.83
N ASN A 192 15.04 2.60 -9.11
CA ASN A 192 16.42 2.67 -9.59
C ASN A 192 17.29 1.46 -9.20
N ILE A 193 16.69 0.39 -8.68
CA ILE A 193 17.41 -0.84 -8.37
C ILE A 193 16.89 -2.03 -9.19
N ASN A 194 17.83 -2.78 -9.75
CA ASN A 194 17.56 -4.07 -10.36
C ASN A 194 17.63 -5.14 -9.28
N GLY A 195 16.76 -6.15 -9.38
CA GLY A 195 16.73 -7.22 -8.38
C GLY A 195 15.33 -7.79 -8.18
N SER A 196 15.28 -8.78 -7.29
CA SER A 196 14.04 -9.36 -6.77
C SER A 196 13.23 -8.34 -5.97
N LEU A 197 11.96 -8.65 -5.73
CA LEU A 197 11.03 -7.71 -5.09
C LEU A 197 11.51 -7.28 -3.69
N ASP A 198 12.10 -8.19 -2.91
CA ASP A 198 12.67 -7.90 -1.59
C ASP A 198 13.81 -6.87 -1.65
N GLN A 199 14.68 -6.95 -2.67
CA GLN A 199 15.77 -5.99 -2.87
C GLN A 199 15.23 -4.60 -3.21
N LYS A 200 14.20 -4.53 -4.05
CA LYS A 200 13.51 -3.28 -4.40
C LYS A 200 12.83 -2.66 -3.18
N LEU A 201 12.12 -3.45 -2.37
CA LEU A 201 11.50 -2.99 -1.14
C LEU A 201 12.53 -2.51 -0.10
N MET A 202 13.66 -3.20 0.02
CA MET A 202 14.75 -2.75 0.89
C MET A 202 15.33 -1.42 0.43
N SER A 203 15.54 -1.25 -0.88
CA SER A 203 16.02 0.01 -1.47
C SER A 203 15.01 1.15 -1.26
N ALA A 204 13.72 0.86 -1.39
CA ALA A 204 12.65 1.82 -1.10
C ALA A 204 12.72 2.33 0.35
N LEU A 205 12.94 1.44 1.33
CA LEU A 205 13.14 1.85 2.72
C LEU A 205 14.40 2.69 2.94
N GLN A 206 15.47 2.43 2.18
CA GLN A 206 16.68 3.26 2.23
C GLN A 206 16.42 4.68 1.71
N GLY A 207 15.52 4.83 0.72
CA GLY A 207 15.07 6.13 0.22
C GLY A 207 14.39 7.01 1.28
N ALA A 208 13.74 6.40 2.28
CA ALA A 208 13.17 7.10 3.43
C ALA A 208 14.14 7.20 4.64
N LYS A 209 15.38 6.72 4.54
CA LYS A 209 16.33 6.70 5.65
C LYS A 209 17.01 8.05 5.86
N VAL A 210 16.22 9.05 6.25
CA VAL A 210 16.71 10.39 6.62
C VAL A 210 16.15 10.80 7.98
N PRO A 211 16.91 11.56 8.80
CA PRO A 211 16.38 12.14 10.03
C PRO A 211 15.10 12.92 9.75
N GLY A 212 14.05 12.65 10.53
CA GLY A 212 12.77 13.31 10.34
C GLY A 212 11.89 12.78 9.21
N ALA A 213 12.30 11.75 8.44
CA ALA A 213 11.41 11.08 7.50
C ALA A 213 10.06 10.73 8.15
N ASP A 214 10.19 10.24 9.37
CA ASP A 214 9.22 10.38 10.42
C ASP A 214 9.60 11.57 11.31
N THR A 215 8.79 12.63 11.34
CA THR A 215 9.15 13.87 12.05
C THR A 215 9.32 13.70 13.56
N ARG A 216 8.86 12.58 14.13
CA ARG A 216 9.09 12.24 15.54
C ARG A 216 10.49 11.71 15.82
N CYS A 217 11.23 11.31 14.78
CA CYS A 217 12.60 10.81 14.87
C CYS A 217 13.65 11.92 14.66
N LEU A 218 13.30 13.18 14.91
CA LEU A 218 14.23 14.32 14.81
C LEU A 218 15.07 14.55 16.08
N ASP A 219 14.77 13.84 17.16
CA ASP A 219 15.36 14.04 18.49
C ASP A 219 16.47 13.02 18.82
#